data_AF-A0A3D5UYR0-F1
#
_entry.id   AF-A0A3D5UYR0-F1
#
_cell.length_a   1.000
_cell.length_b   1.000
_cell.length_c   1.000
_cell.angle_alpha   90.00
_cell.angle_beta   90.00
_cell.angle_gamma   90.00
#
_symmetry.space_group_name_H-M   'P 1'
#
loop_
_entity.id
_entity.type
_entity.pdbx_description
1 polymer ?
#
loop_
_entity_poly.entity_id
_entity_poly.type
_entity_poly.pdbx_seq_one_letter_code
_entity_poly.pdbx_strand_id
1 'polypeptide(L)' 'LNEVAGLDGLMGAGPFADLSADLVESVMEEGAKLAADVLAPLNRSGDAEGVKLNNQDVSVPSGFADAYRKWVEGGWG' A
#
# COMPACT_ATOMS: atom_id res chain seq x y z
N LEU A 1 16.38 -5.18 1.68
CA LEU A 1 16.08 -6.53 1.16
C LEU A 1 17.35 -7.25 0.74
N ASN A 2 18.19 -6.62 -0.07
CA ASN A 2 19.41 -7.23 -0.61
C ASN A 2 20.49 -7.45 0.46
N GLU A 3 20.75 -6.43 1.29
CA GLU A 3 21.88 -6.43 2.24
C GLU A 3 21.71 -7.33 3.49
N VAL A 4 20.46 -7.58 3.91
CA VAL A 4 20.19 -8.20 5.22
C VAL A 4 19.16 -9.34 5.14
N ALA A 5 18.17 -9.21 4.27
CA ALA A 5 17.08 -10.20 4.18
C ALA A 5 17.41 -11.38 3.25
N GLY A 6 18.59 -11.37 2.59
CA GLY A 6 19.04 -12.46 1.73
C GLY A 6 18.19 -12.65 0.47
N LEU A 7 17.57 -11.57 -0.04
CA LEU A 7 16.69 -11.63 -1.21
C LEU A 7 17.38 -12.24 -2.43
N ASP A 8 18.67 -11.97 -2.62
CA ASP A 8 19.48 -12.50 -3.71
C ASP A 8 19.52 -14.03 -3.76
N GLY A 9 19.45 -14.69 -2.60
CA GLY A 9 19.40 -16.14 -2.50
C GLY A 9 18.03 -16.76 -2.83
N LEU A 10 16.97 -15.94 -2.91
CA LEU A 10 15.61 -16.38 -3.22
C LEU A 10 15.24 -16.10 -4.69
N MET A 11 15.87 -15.12 -5.33
CA MET A 11 15.60 -14.76 -6.72
C MET A 11 15.92 -15.93 -7.67
N GLY A 12 14.97 -16.24 -8.56
CA GLY A 12 15.14 -17.29 -9.57
C GLY A 12 15.11 -18.72 -9.03
N ALA A 13 14.78 -18.93 -7.75
CA ALA A 13 14.79 -20.25 -7.11
C ALA A 13 13.39 -20.72 -6.68
N GLY A 14 13.08 -21.98 -6.98
CA GLY A 14 11.86 -22.66 -6.51
C GLY A 14 10.57 -21.89 -6.84
N PRO A 15 9.68 -21.61 -5.87
CA PRO A 15 8.43 -20.91 -6.12
C PRO A 15 8.62 -19.41 -6.48
N PHE A 16 9.84 -18.89 -6.44
CA PHE A 16 10.18 -17.49 -6.74
C PHE A 16 10.91 -17.35 -8.08
N ALA A 17 10.69 -18.28 -9.01
CA ALA A 17 11.36 -18.29 -10.32
C ALA A 17 11.17 -16.98 -11.12
N ASP A 18 10.02 -16.33 -10.94
CA ASP A 18 9.67 -15.07 -11.62
C ASP A 18 10.09 -13.82 -10.84
N LEU A 19 10.73 -13.97 -9.67
CA LEU A 19 11.19 -12.87 -8.85
C LEU A 19 12.51 -12.32 -9.42
N SER A 20 12.46 -11.10 -9.97
CA SER A 20 13.64 -10.36 -10.41
C SER A 20 13.87 -9.12 -9.54
N ALA A 21 15.11 -8.60 -9.54
CA ALA A 21 15.45 -7.37 -8.83
C ALA A 21 14.60 -6.19 -9.34
N ASP A 22 14.47 -6.05 -10.66
CA ASP A 22 13.68 -5.00 -11.29
C ASP A 22 12.19 -5.07 -10.90
N LEU A 23 11.63 -6.28 -10.77
CA LEU A 23 10.26 -6.46 -10.32
C LEU A 23 10.11 -6.00 -8.86
N VAL A 24 11.03 -6.39 -7.99
CA VAL A 24 11.00 -6.00 -6.58
C VAL A 24 11.14 -4.49 -6.43
N GLU A 25 12.07 -3.87 -7.16
CA GLU A 25 12.25 -2.42 -7.16
C GLU A 25 10.98 -1.71 -7.66
N SER A 26 10.41 -2.16 -8.78
CA SER A 26 9.18 -1.59 -9.34
C SER A 26 8.00 -1.66 -8.36
N VAL A 27 7.81 -2.81 -7.69
CA VAL A 27 6.74 -3.00 -6.69
C VAL A 27 6.95 -2.07 -5.49
N MET A 28 8.20 -1.92 -5.03
CA MET A 28 8.53 -1.02 -3.92
C MET A 28 8.31 0.45 -4.29
N GLU A 29 8.66 0.85 -5.51
CA GLU A 29 8.45 2.20 -6.02
C GLU A 29 6.96 2.54 -6.13
N GLU A 30 6.15 1.67 -6.73
CA GLU A 30 4.70 1.90 -6.85
C GLU A 30 4.00 1.92 -5.47
N GLY A 31 4.42 1.04 -4.55
CA GLY A 31 3.96 1.09 -3.17
C GLY A 31 4.34 2.40 -2.46
N ALA A 32 5.57 2.89 -2.68
CA ALA A 32 6.03 4.15 -2.13
C ALA A 32 5.25 5.35 -2.68
N LYS A 33 4.93 5.37 -3.99
CA LYS A 33 4.09 6.42 -4.61
C LYS A 33 2.70 6.43 -4.00
N LEU A 34 2.05 5.28 -3.86
CA LEU A 34 0.74 5.19 -3.22
C LEU A 34 0.78 5.72 -1.78
N ALA A 35 1.80 5.32 -1.01
CA ALA A 35 1.99 5.76 0.35
C ALA A 35 2.20 7.29 0.44
N ALA A 36 3.08 7.85 -0.38
CA ALA A 36 3.46 9.27 -0.33
C ALA A 36 2.39 10.20 -0.90
N ASP A 37 1.77 9.83 -2.03
CA ASP A 37 0.92 10.72 -2.80
C ASP A 37 -0.57 10.58 -2.43
N VAL A 38 -0.97 9.45 -1.85
CA VAL A 38 -2.38 9.17 -1.52
C VAL A 38 -2.58 9.03 -0.01
N LEU A 39 -1.81 8.17 0.65
CA LEU A 39 -2.07 7.84 2.06
C LEU A 39 -1.54 8.90 3.03
N ALA A 40 -0.28 9.32 2.87
CA ALA A 40 0.37 10.26 3.76
C ALA A 40 -0.37 11.62 3.90
N PRO A 41 -0.91 12.22 2.82
CA PRO A 41 -1.67 13.48 2.92
C PRO A 41 -2.95 13.33 3.76
N LEU A 42 -3.55 12.14 3.79
CA LEU A 42 -4.79 11.86 4.53
C LEU A 42 -4.54 11.53 6.01
N ASN A 43 -3.29 11.32 6.42
CA ASN A 43 -2.98 10.81 7.76
C ASN A 43 -3.49 11.75 8.87
N ARG A 44 -3.17 13.04 8.77
CA ARG A 44 -3.55 14.03 9.81
C ARG A 44 -5.03 14.40 9.76
N SER A 45 -5.59 14.61 8.57
CA SER A 45 -7.02 14.95 8.43
C SER A 45 -7.90 13.76 8.81
N GLY A 46 -7.50 12.54 8.46
CA GLY A 46 -8.17 11.31 8.84
C GLY A 46 -8.27 11.12 10.35
N ASP A 47 -7.15 11.32 11.05
CA ASP A 47 -7.10 11.29 12.52
C ASP A 47 -8.00 12.37 13.15
N ALA A 48 -7.92 13.61 12.63
CA ALA A 48 -8.70 14.73 13.15
C ALA A 48 -10.22 14.58 12.92
N GLU A 49 -10.65 14.05 11.77
CA GLU A 49 -12.07 13.84 11.46
C GLU A 49 -12.66 12.62 12.19
N GLY A 50 -11.88 11.54 12.25
CA GLY A 50 -12.27 10.27 12.86
C GLY A 50 -13.41 9.54 12.13
N VAL A 51 -13.61 8.28 12.50
CA VAL A 51 -14.78 7.49 12.08
C VAL A 51 -15.97 7.87 12.95
N LYS A 52 -17.16 7.99 12.35
CA LYS A 52 -18.41 8.31 13.06
C LYS A 52 -19.43 7.21 12.85
N LEU A 53 -20.05 6.79 13.94
CA LEU A 53 -21.22 5.92 13.92
C LEU A 53 -22.46 6.79 13.95
N ASN A 54 -23.27 6.67 12.91
CA ASN A 54 -24.62 7.20 12.84
C ASN A 54 -25.59 6.03 13.08
N ASN A 55 -26.86 6.32 13.42
CA ASN A 55 -27.85 5.34 13.91
C ASN A 55 -27.81 3.94 13.28
N GLN A 56 -27.56 3.83 11.97
CA GLN A 56 -27.47 2.54 11.26
C GLN A 56 -26.22 2.37 10.40
N ASP A 57 -25.36 3.39 10.29
CA ASP A 57 -24.25 3.42 9.32
C ASP A 57 -22.97 4.00 9.93
N VAL A 58 -21.83 3.61 9.38
CA VAL A 58 -20.51 4.14 9.74
C VAL A 58 -20.00 5.02 8.61
N SER A 59 -19.63 6.26 8.91
CA SER A 59 -18.94 7.16 7.97
C SER A 59 -17.46 7.21 8.27
N VAL A 60 -16.64 7.08 7.21
CA VAL A 60 -15.18 7.22 7.26
C VAL A 60 -14.76 8.67 7.00
N PRO A 61 -13.54 9.07 7.40
CA PRO A 61 -13.00 10.38 7.06
C PRO A 61 -12.99 10.66 5.56
N SER A 62 -13.06 11.94 5.23
CA SER A 62 -13.01 12.43 3.86
C SER A 62 -11.75 11.92 3.14
N GLY A 63 -11.92 11.46 1.89
CA GLY A 63 -10.83 10.94 1.06
C GLY A 63 -10.45 9.47 1.29
N PHE A 64 -10.85 8.84 2.40
CA PHE A 64 -10.49 7.43 2.67
C PHE A 64 -11.15 6.44 1.70
N ALA A 65 -12.40 6.69 1.30
CA ALA A 65 -13.08 5.85 0.31
C ALA A 65 -12.35 5.87 -1.05
N ASP A 66 -11.80 7.02 -1.43
CA ASP A 66 -11.07 7.20 -2.70
C ASP A 66 -9.68 6.57 -2.62
N ALA A 67 -8.99 6.75 -1.48
CA ALA A 67 -7.74 6.08 -1.19
C ALA A 67 -7.88 4.55 -1.21
N TYR A 68 -8.96 4.02 -0.64
CA TYR A 68 -9.26 2.59 -0.67
C TYR A 68 -9.50 2.07 -2.09
N ARG A 69 -10.21 2.83 -2.94
CA ARG A 69 -10.37 2.44 -4.35
C ARG A 69 -9.03 2.38 -5.07
N LYS A 70 -8.15 3.36 -4.89
CA LYS A 70 -6.79 3.34 -5.46
C LYS A 70 -5.95 2.16 -4.96
N TRP A 71 -6.09 1.80 -3.69
CA TRP A 71 -5.44 0.62 -3.10
C TRP A 71 -5.87 -0.68 -3.81
N VAL A 72 -7.18 -0.87 -4.00
CA VAL A 72 -7.75 -2.02 -4.71
C VAL A 72 -7.36 -2.01 -6.20
N GLU A 73 -7.46 -0.86 -6.87
CA GLU A 73 -7.07 -0.70 -8.28
C GLU A 73 -5.58 -1.00 -8.51
N GLY A 74 -4.72 -0.71 -7.54
CA GLY A 74 -3.29 -1.04 -7.55
C GLY A 74 -3.00 -2.52 -7.25
N GLY A 75 -4.01 -3.35 -6.98
CA GLY A 75 -3.84 -4.78 -6.71
C GLY A 75 -3.36 -5.10 -5.29
N TRP A 76 -3.46 -4.15 -4.36
CA TRP A 76 -3.00 -4.33 -2.98
C TRP A 76 -4.08 -4.85 -2.02
N GLY A 77 -5.36 -4.85 -2.43
CA GLY A 77 -6.53 -5.19 -1.62
C GLY A 77 -7.30 -6.42 -2.07
#